data_AF-A0A2S8P863-F1
#
_entry.id   AF-A0A2S8P863-F1
#
_cell.length_a   1.000
_cell.length_b   1.000
_cell.length_c   1.000
_cell.angle_alpha   90.00
_cell.angle_beta   90.00
_cell.angle_gamma   90.00
#
_symmetry.space_group_name_H-M   'P 1'
#
loop_
_entity.id
_entity.type
_entity.pdbx_description
1 polymer ?
#
loop_
_entity_poly.entity_id
_entity_poly.type
_entity_poly.pdbx_seq_one_letter_code
_entity_poly.pdbx_strand_id
1 'polypeptide(L)'
;MLPGTIGKIKKREIELLGLSYSEGSDILCGAQNVSHMQNQHPVDFRKYGHHLQDIIESPDYVSLHPQDQSIQYIKEFYERGTNDRVLVAVRTTRRGTLFARTLFVMSKDKWANYNDKGYIKVY
;
A
#
# COMPACT_ATOMS: atom_id res chain seq x y z
N MET A 1 9.69 2.42 -15.96
CA MET A 1 10.75 2.93 -15.05
C MET A 1 10.12 3.05 -13.67
N LEU A 2 10.66 2.47 -12.59
CA LEU A 2 10.49 2.99 -11.21
C LEU A 2 11.63 2.51 -10.27
N PRO A 3 12.79 3.18 -10.31
CA PRO A 3 13.50 3.56 -9.10
C PRO A 3 13.26 5.05 -8.84
N GLY A 4 12.68 5.40 -7.69
CA GLY A 4 12.45 6.81 -7.31
C GLY A 4 11.24 7.01 -6.41
N THR A 5 10.76 8.26 -6.36
CA THR A 5 9.52 8.63 -5.69
C THR A 5 8.31 8.14 -6.48
N ILE A 6 7.40 7.44 -5.81
CA ILE A 6 6.19 6.86 -6.40
C ILE A 6 4.89 7.38 -5.76
N GLY A 7 5.02 8.39 -4.90
CA GLY A 7 3.93 9.02 -4.18
C GLY A 7 4.44 9.85 -3.02
N LYS A 8 3.53 10.53 -2.33
CA LYS A 8 3.81 11.33 -1.14
C LYS A 8 2.73 11.07 -0.08
N ILE A 9 3.12 11.13 1.19
CA ILE A 9 2.15 11.14 2.30
C ILE A 9 1.31 12.41 2.20
N LYS A 10 -0.03 12.28 2.23
CA LYS A 10 -0.93 13.44 2.26
C LYS A 10 -1.47 13.63 3.68
N LYS A 11 -2.07 14.79 3.91
CA LYS A 11 -2.76 15.12 5.16
C LYS A 11 -3.82 14.07 5.52
N ARG A 12 -4.50 13.52 4.52
CA ARG A 12 -5.59 12.56 4.72
C ARG A 12 -5.13 11.26 5.38
N GLU A 13 -3.98 10.69 4.99
CA GLU A 13 -3.42 9.50 5.64
C GLU A 13 -3.01 9.81 7.09
N ILE A 14 -2.44 10.99 7.32
CA ILE A 14 -2.02 11.43 8.66
C ILE A 14 -3.24 11.49 9.58
N GLU A 15 -4.33 12.12 9.14
CA GLU A 15 -5.57 12.27 9.91
C GLU A 15 -6.29 10.94 10.14
N LEU A 16 -6.43 10.10 9.09
CA LEU A 16 -7.16 8.83 9.18
C LEU A 16 -6.43 7.79 10.03
N LEU A 17 -5.10 7.79 9.99
CA LEU A 17 -4.28 6.75 10.63
C LEU A 17 -3.50 7.26 11.86
N GLY A 18 -3.61 8.53 12.22
CA GLY A 18 -2.92 9.11 13.38
C GLY A 18 -1.39 9.08 13.24
N LEU A 19 -0.88 9.32 12.03
CA LEU A 19 0.55 9.21 11.73
C LEU A 19 1.33 10.42 12.27
N SER A 20 2.61 10.22 12.60
CA SER A 20 3.53 11.29 13.01
C SER A 20 4.43 11.80 11.88
N TYR A 21 4.16 11.39 10.63
CA TYR A 21 4.93 11.81 9.47
C TYR A 21 4.56 13.22 9.03
N SER A 22 5.50 13.93 8.39
CA SER A 22 5.21 15.20 7.74
C SER A 22 4.44 14.98 6.45
N GLU A 23 3.44 15.82 6.20
CA GLU A 23 2.79 15.90 4.88
C GLU A 23 3.84 16.19 3.79
N GLY A 24 3.67 15.57 2.62
CA GLY A 24 4.58 15.70 1.48
C GLY A 24 5.82 14.80 1.52
N SER A 25 5.99 14.00 2.59
CA SER A 25 7.07 13.01 2.71
C SER A 25 7.06 12.03 1.54
N ASP A 26 8.20 11.83 0.90
CA ASP A 26 8.32 10.95 -0.26
C ASP A 26 8.13 9.48 0.11
N ILE A 27 7.36 8.77 -0.72
CA ILE A 27 7.25 7.32 -0.71
C ILE A 27 8.09 6.80 -1.87
N LEU A 28 9.13 6.04 -1.54
CA LEU A 28 10.10 5.56 -2.50
C LEU A 28 9.83 4.10 -2.90
N CYS A 29 10.20 3.76 -4.13
CA CYS A 29 10.34 2.37 -4.55
C CYS A 29 11.62 2.21 -5.37
N GLY A 30 12.54 1.40 -4.86
CA GLY A 30 13.80 1.11 -5.54
C GLY A 30 13.79 -0.26 -6.22
N ALA A 31 14.82 -0.53 -7.01
CA ALA A 31 14.97 -1.80 -7.73
C ALA A 31 14.88 -3.03 -6.81
N GLN A 32 15.46 -2.96 -5.60
CA GLN A 32 15.37 -4.06 -4.63
C GLN A 32 13.94 -4.31 -4.14
N ASN A 33 13.12 -3.27 -3.99
CA ASN A 33 11.72 -3.41 -3.59
C ASN A 33 10.91 -4.05 -4.71
N VAL A 34 11.13 -3.61 -5.95
CA VAL A 34 10.51 -4.21 -7.14
C VAL A 34 10.88 -5.69 -7.24
N SER A 35 12.17 -6.03 -7.15
CA SER A 35 12.60 -7.43 -7.18
C SER A 35 12.02 -8.25 -6.03
N HIS A 36 11.90 -7.67 -4.83
CA HIS A 36 11.25 -8.35 -3.71
C HIS A 36 9.79 -8.67 -4.01
N MET A 37 9.01 -7.70 -4.51
CA MET A 37 7.61 -7.90 -4.89
C MET A 37 7.46 -8.95 -6.00
N GLN A 38 8.31 -8.88 -7.03
CA GLN A 38 8.34 -9.86 -8.12
C GLN A 38 8.61 -11.29 -7.63
N ASN A 39 9.49 -11.45 -6.64
CA ASN A 39 9.86 -12.76 -6.11
C ASN A 39 8.83 -13.31 -5.11
N GLN A 40 8.25 -12.45 -4.26
CA GLN A 40 7.29 -12.89 -3.23
C GLN A 40 5.86 -13.02 -3.76
N HIS A 41 5.46 -12.15 -4.68
CA HIS A 41 4.11 -12.10 -5.23
C HIS A 41 4.15 -12.02 -6.77
N PRO A 42 4.75 -13.01 -7.47
CA PRO A 42 5.00 -12.92 -8.91
C PRO A 42 3.74 -12.76 -9.75
N VAL A 43 2.64 -13.40 -9.36
CA VAL A 43 1.36 -13.34 -10.09
C VAL A 43 0.71 -11.98 -9.90
N ASP A 44 0.56 -11.54 -8.65
CA ASP A 44 -0.06 -10.25 -8.32
C ASP A 44 0.77 -9.08 -8.85
N PHE A 45 2.10 -9.14 -8.73
CA PHE A 45 2.97 -8.11 -9.26
C PHE A 45 2.91 -8.03 -10.78
N ARG A 46 2.81 -9.17 -11.49
CA ARG A 46 2.63 -9.16 -12.94
C ARG A 46 1.32 -8.48 -13.34
N LYS A 47 0.24 -8.72 -12.59
CA LYS A 47 -1.07 -8.14 -12.85
C LYS A 47 -1.16 -6.67 -12.46
N TYR A 48 -0.65 -6.30 -11.29
CA TYR A 48 -0.90 -5.00 -10.65
C TYR A 48 0.34 -4.15 -10.38
N GLY A 49 1.55 -4.65 -10.62
CA GLY A 49 2.78 -3.91 -10.35
C GLY A 49 2.87 -2.58 -11.09
N HIS A 50 2.24 -2.48 -12.26
CA HIS A 50 2.15 -1.23 -13.02
C HIS A 50 1.18 -0.19 -12.43
N HIS A 51 0.32 -0.59 -11.48
CA HIS A 51 -0.59 0.28 -10.75
C HIS A 51 -0.02 0.78 -9.41
N LEU A 52 1.23 0.44 -9.03
CA LEU A 52 1.83 0.82 -7.75
C LEU A 52 1.62 2.30 -7.38
N GLN A 53 1.90 3.19 -8.33
CA GLN A 53 1.76 4.63 -8.13
C GLN A 53 0.29 5.04 -7.99
N ASP A 54 -0.60 4.55 -8.85
CA ASP A 54 -2.03 4.83 -8.80
C ASP A 54 -2.69 4.33 -7.50
N ILE A 55 -2.27 3.18 -6.97
CA ILE A 55 -2.75 2.65 -5.69
C ILE A 55 -2.35 3.58 -4.53
N ILE A 56 -1.15 4.15 -4.56
CA ILE A 56 -0.68 5.08 -3.52
C ILE A 56 -1.31 6.47 -3.67
N GLU A 57 -1.44 6.95 -4.91
CA GLU A 57 -1.97 8.28 -5.20
C GLU A 57 -3.49 8.36 -5.09
N SER A 58 -4.21 7.28 -5.32
CA SER A 58 -5.67 7.25 -5.26
C SER A 58 -6.17 5.89 -4.73
N PRO A 59 -5.89 5.56 -3.46
CA PRO A 59 -6.46 4.38 -2.82
C PRO A 59 -7.96 4.58 -2.56
N ASP A 60 -8.70 3.48 -2.46
CA ASP A 60 -10.09 3.48 -1.96
C ASP A 60 -10.12 3.36 -0.44
N TYR A 61 -9.10 2.72 0.13
CA TYR A 61 -8.96 2.53 1.57
C TYR A 61 -7.51 2.66 2.02
N VAL A 62 -7.35 3.04 3.28
CA VAL A 62 -6.06 2.99 3.97
C VAL A 62 -6.18 2.24 5.28
N SER A 63 -5.09 1.60 5.70
CA SER A 63 -4.99 0.93 6.98
C SER A 63 -3.60 1.07 7.56
N LEU A 64 -3.47 0.89 8.88
CA LEU A 64 -2.19 0.82 9.57
C LEU A 64 -2.02 -0.60 10.11
N HIS A 65 -0.98 -1.31 9.66
CA HIS A 65 -0.76 -2.68 10.07
C HIS A 65 -0.51 -2.74 11.59
N PRO A 66 -1.27 -3.54 12.36
CA PRO A 66 -1.27 -3.44 13.82
C PRO A 66 0.09 -3.76 14.45
N GLN A 67 0.85 -4.70 13.87
CA GLN A 67 2.16 -5.09 14.41
C GLN A 67 3.32 -4.21 13.92
N ASP A 68 3.51 -4.07 12.61
CA ASP A 68 4.71 -3.42 12.07
C ASP A 68 4.53 -1.96 11.65
N GLN A 69 3.31 -1.42 11.88
CA GLN A 69 2.94 -0.02 11.63
C GLN A 69 3.18 0.43 10.17
N SER A 70 3.18 -0.52 9.23
CA SER A 70 3.17 -0.19 7.80
C SER A 70 1.85 0.44 7.41
N ILE A 71 1.92 1.51 6.62
CA ILE A 71 0.75 2.12 5.97
C ILE A 71 0.36 1.18 4.83
N GLN A 72 -0.89 0.80 4.76
CA GLN A 72 -1.43 -0.06 3.72
C GLN A 72 -2.37 0.77 2.85
N TYR A 73 -1.98 0.98 1.60
CA TYR A 73 -2.81 1.59 0.57
C TYR A 73 -3.56 0.48 -0.15
N ILE A 74 -4.89 0.57 -0.23
CA ILE A 74 -5.73 -0.49 -0.79
C ILE A 74 -6.62 0.12 -1.86
N LYS A 75 -6.61 -0.50 -3.05
CA LYS A 75 -7.46 -0.10 -4.18
C LYS A 75 -8.24 -1.29 -4.69
N GLU A 76 -9.50 -1.06 -5.02
CA GLU A 76 -10.41 -2.02 -5.63
C GLU A 76 -10.28 -1.99 -7.15
N PHE A 77 -10.04 -3.16 -7.74
CA PHE A 77 -10.00 -3.36 -9.19
C PHE A 77 -11.16 -4.25 -9.60
N TYR A 78 -12.05 -3.69 -10.42
CA TYR A 78 -13.19 -4.39 -10.96
C TYR A 78 -12.83 -4.96 -12.34
N GLU A 79 -12.55 -6.25 -12.40
CA GLU A 79 -12.28 -6.95 -13.65
C GLU A 79 -13.16 -8.19 -13.79
N ARG A 80 -13.89 -8.30 -14.91
CA ARG A 80 -14.65 -9.52 -15.29
C ARG A 80 -15.57 -10.07 -14.18
N GLY A 81 -16.18 -9.19 -13.38
CA GLY A 81 -17.08 -9.57 -12.28
C GLY A 81 -16.39 -9.99 -10.98
N THR A 82 -15.06 -9.88 -10.91
CA THR A 82 -14.26 -10.03 -9.68
C THR A 82 -13.80 -8.67 -9.18
N ASN A 83 -13.86 -8.46 -7.86
CA ASN A 83 -13.35 -7.28 -7.18
C ASN A 83 -12.08 -7.68 -6.41
N ASP A 84 -10.93 -7.40 -7.01
CA ASP A 84 -9.63 -7.62 -6.39
C ASP A 84 -9.27 -6.40 -5.54
N ARG A 85 -8.94 -6.63 -4.28
CA ARG A 85 -8.43 -5.59 -3.37
C ARG A 85 -6.92 -5.66 -3.32
N VAL A 86 -6.26 -4.79 -4.07
CA VAL A 86 -4.81 -4.78 -4.15
C VAL A 86 -4.26 -3.88 -3.06
N LEU A 87 -3.41 -4.46 -2.22
CA LEU A 87 -2.73 -3.77 -1.12
C LEU A 87 -1.30 -3.47 -1.49
N VAL A 88 -0.86 -2.25 -1.24
CA VAL A 88 0.54 -1.82 -1.26
C VAL A 88 0.95 -1.39 0.14
N ALA A 89 1.93 -2.09 0.72
CA ALA A 89 2.43 -1.75 2.06
C ALA A 89 3.65 -0.82 1.97
N VAL A 90 3.53 0.34 2.59
CA VAL A 90 4.58 1.35 2.75
C VAL A 90 5.10 1.30 4.17
N ARG A 91 6.42 1.11 4.32
CA ARG A 91 7.06 0.98 5.63
C ARG A 91 8.19 1.99 5.77
N THR A 92 8.27 2.59 6.97
CA THR A 92 9.36 3.48 7.33
C THR A 92 10.62 2.70 7.72
N THR A 93 11.78 3.24 7.37
CA THR A 93 13.07 2.78 7.88
C THR A 93 13.35 3.41 9.25
N ARG A 94 14.41 2.95 9.94
CA ARG A 94 14.88 3.59 11.18
C ARG A 94 15.25 5.06 11.02
N ARG A 95 15.56 5.50 9.80
CA ARG A 95 15.92 6.89 9.47
C ARG A 95 14.73 7.73 8.99
N GLY A 96 13.51 7.19 9.05
CA GLY A 96 12.29 7.91 8.65
C GLY A 96 11.96 7.84 7.15
N THR A 97 12.83 7.26 6.31
CA THR A 97 12.55 7.11 4.88
C THR A 97 11.44 6.07 4.64
N LEU A 98 10.44 6.40 3.83
CA LEU A 98 9.31 5.54 3.51
C LEU A 98 9.55 4.78 2.20
N PHE A 99 9.30 3.47 2.23
CA PHE A 99 9.40 2.62 1.04
C PHE A 99 8.15 1.78 0.85
N ALA A 100 7.63 1.72 -0.39
CA ALA A 100 6.72 0.66 -0.78
C ALA A 100 7.49 -0.66 -0.88
N ARG A 101 7.09 -1.67 -0.09
CA ARG A 101 7.86 -2.92 0.07
C ARG A 101 7.14 -4.16 -0.42
N THR A 102 5.82 -4.20 -0.39
CA THR A 102 5.05 -5.32 -0.93
C THR A 102 3.81 -4.86 -1.67
N LEU A 103 3.38 -5.65 -2.64
CA LEU A 103 2.12 -5.54 -3.37
C LEU A 103 1.51 -6.94 -3.49
N PHE A 104 0.24 -7.11 -3.13
CA PHE A 104 -0.50 -8.36 -3.34
C PHE A 104 -2.02 -8.14 -3.27
N VAL A 105 -2.79 -9.09 -3.81
CA VAL A 105 -4.24 -9.11 -3.68
C VAL A 105 -4.61 -9.62 -2.28
N MET A 106 -5.34 -8.83 -1.51
CA MET A 106 -5.83 -9.24 -0.19
C MET A 106 -6.81 -10.40 -0.31
N SER A 107 -6.61 -11.44 0.50
CA SER A 107 -7.61 -12.49 0.63
C SER A 107 -8.90 -11.96 1.27
N LYS A 108 -10.02 -12.62 0.97
CA LYS A 108 -11.32 -12.29 1.56
C LYS A 108 -11.29 -12.36 3.10
N ASP A 109 -10.62 -13.35 3.66
CA ASP A 109 -10.48 -13.53 5.11
C ASP A 109 -9.67 -12.41 5.75
N LYS A 110 -8.59 -11.96 5.10
CA LYS A 110 -7.80 -10.84 5.59
C LYS A 110 -8.61 -9.55 5.57
N TRP A 111 -9.34 -9.31 4.48
CA TRP A 111 -10.23 -8.17 4.36
C TRP A 111 -11.29 -8.16 5.47
N ALA A 112 -12.02 -9.27 5.64
CA ALA A 112 -13.03 -9.41 6.69
C ALA A 112 -12.41 -9.16 8.08
N ASN A 113 -11.27 -9.79 8.38
CA ASN A 113 -10.61 -9.61 9.67
C ASN A 113 -10.22 -8.16 9.96
N TYR A 114 -9.69 -7.45 8.96
CA TYR A 114 -9.29 -6.05 9.10
C TYR A 114 -10.51 -5.14 9.23
N ASN A 115 -11.57 -5.42 8.48
CA ASN A 115 -12.82 -4.66 8.53
C ASN A 115 -13.52 -4.83 9.88
N ASP A 116 -13.65 -6.07 10.37
CA ASP A 116 -14.29 -6.40 11.66
C ASP A 116 -13.56 -5.75 12.85
N LYS A 117 -12.23 -5.59 12.75
CA LYS A 117 -11.41 -4.92 13.75
C LYS A 117 -11.36 -3.39 13.58
N GLY A 118 -12.03 -2.83 12.58
CA GLY A 118 -12.05 -1.39 12.30
C GLY A 118 -10.72 -0.81 11.82
N TYR A 119 -9.82 -1.65 11.29
CA TYR A 119 -8.51 -1.23 10.79
C TYR A 119 -8.59 -0.59 9.40
N ILE A 120 -9.63 -0.89 8.62
CA ILE A 120 -9.85 -0.29 7.31
C ILE A 120 -10.49 1.09 7.51
N LYS A 121 -9.88 2.12 6.91
CA LYS A 121 -10.45 3.47 6.81
C LYS A 121 -10.78 3.75 5.35
N VAL A 122 -11.99 4.24 5.11
CA VAL A 122 -12.39 4.71 3.78
C VAL A 122 -11.58 5.96 3.45
N TYR A 123 -10.93 5.95 2.29
CA TYR A 123 -10.13 7.08 1.79
C TYR A 123 -10.96 7.97 0.87
#